data_AF-A0A950XST6-F1
#
_entry.id   AF-A0A950XST6-F1
#
_cell.length_a   1.000
_cell.length_b   1.000
_cell.length_c   1.000
_cell.angle_alpha   90.00
_cell.angle_beta   90.00
_cell.angle_gamma   90.00
#
_symmetry.space_group_name_H-M   'P 1'
#
loop_
_entity.id
_entity.type
_entity.pdbx_description
1 polymer ?
#
loop_
_entity_poly.entity_id
_entity_poly.type
_entity_poly.pdbx_seq_one_letter_code
_entity_poly.pdbx_strand_id
1 'polypeptide(L)'
;MKPNQNAGNTVRYDITGDSGAAQNVTYMISQGEQQESSVKLPWSKEFTAERGFDTFVVKAQNAGTGSISCKITVGGKVINQQVSNGRYAVVMCSGS
;
A
#
# COMPACT_ATOMS: atom_id res chain seq x y z
N MET A 1 7.13 -11.04 29.51
CA MET A 1 7.51 -11.81 28.30
C MET A 1 7.44 -10.83 27.14
N LYS A 2 8.57 -10.46 26.53
CA LYS A 2 8.59 -9.55 25.36
C LYS A 2 8.29 -10.39 24.11
N PRO A 3 7.39 -9.99 23.20
CA PRO A 3 7.14 -10.76 21.99
C PRO A 3 8.44 -10.90 21.20
N ASN A 4 8.65 -12.11 20.71
CA ASN A 4 9.80 -12.56 19.94
C ASN A 4 9.93 -11.72 18.64
N GLN A 5 10.89 -10.80 18.59
CA GLN A 5 11.20 -9.93 17.44
C GLN A 5 11.90 -10.69 16.29
N ASN A 6 11.58 -11.98 16.09
CA ASN A 6 12.28 -12.89 15.18
C ASN A 6 11.41 -13.46 14.05
N ALA A 7 10.23 -12.90 13.82
CA ALA A 7 9.49 -13.05 12.57
C ALA A 7 9.38 -11.65 11.95
N GLY A 8 9.58 -11.53 10.63
CA GLY A 8 9.40 -10.27 9.93
C GLY A 8 8.08 -9.59 10.27
N ASN A 9 8.03 -8.27 10.30
CA ASN A 9 6.78 -7.56 10.54
C ASN A 9 5.80 -7.84 9.40
N THR A 10 4.56 -8.21 9.74
CA THR A 10 3.48 -8.30 8.74
C THR A 10 3.18 -6.89 8.23
N VAL A 11 3.29 -6.71 6.92
CA VAL A 11 3.01 -5.47 6.22
C VAL A 11 1.75 -5.65 5.40
N ARG A 12 0.86 -4.67 5.46
CA ARG A 12 -0.36 -4.61 4.65
C ARG A 12 -0.49 -3.27 3.97
N TYR A 13 -0.63 -3.30 2.66
CA TYR A 13 -1.02 -2.16 1.84
C TYR A 13 -2.50 -2.27 1.51
N ASP A 14 -3.26 -1.21 1.70
CA ASP A 14 -4.65 -1.12 1.27
C ASP A 14 -4.80 0.09 0.34
N ILE A 15 -5.49 -0.10 -0.78
CA ILE A 15 -5.91 0.96 -1.70
C ILE A 15 -7.44 0.93 -1.81
N THR A 16 -8.07 2.09 -1.62
CA THR A 16 -9.51 2.29 -1.83
C THR A 16 -9.73 3.51 -2.73
N GLY A 17 -10.90 3.61 -3.37
CA GLY A 17 -11.21 4.76 -4.22
C GLY A 17 -12.60 4.69 -4.82
N ASP A 18 -13.15 5.86 -5.13
CA ASP A 18 -14.57 6.01 -5.51
C ASP A 18 -14.90 5.47 -6.90
N SER A 19 -13.91 5.40 -7.79
CA SER A 19 -14.10 4.90 -9.15
C SER A 19 -14.26 3.39 -9.23
N GLY A 20 -13.97 2.67 -8.14
CA GLY A 20 -13.98 1.20 -8.09
C GLY A 20 -12.80 0.52 -8.80
N ALA A 21 -11.84 1.27 -9.36
CA ALA A 21 -10.66 0.72 -10.03
C ALA A 21 -9.44 1.66 -9.98
N ALA A 22 -8.24 1.10 -10.06
CA ALA A 22 -6.99 1.84 -10.26
C ALA A 22 -6.34 1.44 -11.59
N GLN A 23 -5.77 2.42 -12.30
CA GLN A 23 -5.02 2.17 -13.55
C GLN A 23 -3.79 1.32 -13.27
N ASN A 24 -3.06 1.68 -12.22
CA ASN A 24 -1.92 0.93 -11.73
C ASN A 24 -1.77 1.08 -10.22
N VAL A 25 -1.22 0.04 -9.61
CA VAL A 25 -0.73 0.04 -8.24
C VAL A 25 0.73 -0.42 -8.29
N THR A 26 1.63 0.42 -7.80
CA THR A 26 3.06 0.15 -7.70
C THR A 26 3.43 0.09 -6.23
N TYR A 27 4.11 -0.97 -5.79
CA TYR A 27 4.40 -1.18 -4.38
C TYR A 27 5.73 -1.90 -4.16
N MET A 28 6.41 -1.61 -3.06
CA MET A 28 7.65 -2.29 -2.68
C MET A 28 7.38 -3.45 -1.72
N ILE A 29 7.96 -4.61 -2.02
CA ILE A 29 8.09 -5.75 -1.11
C ILE A 29 9.56 -6.10 -0.96
N SER A 30 9.88 -7.05 -0.08
CA SER A 30 11.25 -7.51 0.16
C SER A 30 11.98 -7.94 -1.11
N GLN A 31 11.25 -8.46 -2.10
CA GLN A 31 11.78 -8.93 -3.38
C GLN A 31 11.95 -7.81 -4.43
N GLY A 32 11.62 -6.56 -4.10
CA GLY A 32 11.72 -5.39 -4.97
C GLY A 32 10.38 -4.72 -5.29
N GLU A 33 10.41 -3.77 -6.22
CA GLU A 33 9.21 -3.08 -6.70
C GLU A 33 8.35 -4.02 -7.56
N GLN A 34 7.05 -3.98 -7.32
CA GLN A 34 6.02 -4.71 -8.06
C GLN A 34 5.02 -3.72 -8.65
N GLN A 35 4.40 -4.11 -9.77
CA GLN A 35 3.36 -3.32 -10.42
C GLN A 35 2.21 -4.22 -10.87
N GLU A 36 0.99 -3.78 -10.56
CA GLU A 36 -0.25 -4.38 -11.04
C GLU A 36 -1.04 -3.32 -11.81
N SER A 37 -1.61 -3.67 -12.95
CA SER A 37 -2.38 -2.77 -13.82
C SER A 37 -3.85 -3.16 -13.85
N SER A 38 -4.74 -2.18 -14.05
CA SER A 38 -6.20 -2.36 -14.18
C SER A 38 -6.82 -3.15 -13.01
N VAL A 39 -6.44 -2.80 -11.79
CA VAL A 39 -6.91 -3.51 -10.58
C VAL A 39 -8.25 -2.97 -10.10
N LYS A 40 -9.09 -3.87 -9.57
CA LYS A 40 -10.35 -3.49 -8.91
C LYS A 40 -10.08 -2.98 -7.51
N LEU A 41 -10.86 -1.98 -7.07
CA LEU A 41 -10.84 -1.47 -5.70
C LEU A 41 -12.07 -1.97 -4.92
N PRO A 42 -11.94 -2.26 -3.60
CA PRO A 42 -10.72 -2.13 -2.80
C PRO A 42 -9.66 -3.19 -3.13
N TRP A 43 -8.39 -2.78 -3.15
CA TRP A 43 -7.24 -3.65 -3.37
C TRP A 43 -6.41 -3.73 -2.09
N SER A 44 -5.83 -4.90 -1.82
CA SER A 44 -4.91 -5.06 -0.68
C SER A 44 -3.81 -6.07 -0.98
N LYS A 45 -2.63 -5.84 -0.41
CA LYS A 45 -1.50 -6.77 -0.42
C LYS A 45 -0.96 -6.94 0.98
N GLU A 46 -0.85 -8.18 1.43
CA GLU A 46 -0.23 -8.55 2.70
C GLU A 46 1.01 -9.40 2.44
N PHE A 47 2.09 -9.11 3.15
CA PHE A 47 3.35 -9.85 3.07
C PHE A 47 4.13 -9.73 4.38
N THR A 48 5.07 -10.63 4.59
CA THR A 48 6.01 -10.57 5.71
C THR A 48 7.29 -9.88 5.24
N ALA A 49 7.67 -8.78 5.89
CA ALA A 49 8.92 -8.09 5.59
C ALA A 49 10.12 -9.00 5.90
N GLU A 50 11.08 -9.11 4.98
CA GLU A 50 12.32 -9.83 5.24
C GLU A 50 13.22 -9.05 6.19
N ARG A 51 14.20 -9.72 6.79
CA ARG A 51 15.10 -9.06 7.75
C ARG A 51 15.88 -7.94 7.05
N GLY A 52 15.80 -6.74 7.62
CA GLY A 52 16.45 -5.54 7.05
C GLY A 52 15.61 -4.80 6.01
N PHE A 53 14.41 -5.29 5.67
CA PHE A 53 13.45 -4.53 4.88
C PHE A 53 12.63 -3.61 5.80
N ASP A 54 12.94 -2.33 5.75
CA ASP A 54 12.38 -1.28 6.62
C ASP A 54 11.84 -0.08 5.82
N THR A 55 11.71 -0.21 4.49
CA THR A 55 11.21 0.87 3.64
C THR A 55 9.96 0.41 2.92
N PHE A 56 8.82 0.99 3.31
CA PHE A 56 7.51 0.64 2.78
C PHE A 56 7.01 1.74 1.86
N VAL A 57 6.62 1.40 0.64
CA VAL A 57 6.06 2.34 -0.34
C VAL A 57 4.95 1.67 -1.13
N VAL A 58 3.83 2.37 -1.27
CA VAL A 58 2.75 2.02 -2.19
C VAL A 58 2.22 3.28 -2.88
N LYS A 59 2.02 3.19 -4.19
CA LYS A 59 1.47 4.25 -5.04
C LYS A 59 0.34 3.67 -5.87
N ALA A 60 -0.72 4.44 -6.07
CA ALA A 60 -1.82 4.04 -6.92
C ALA A 60 -2.34 5.23 -7.73
N GLN A 61 -2.77 4.98 -8.96
CA GLN A 61 -3.46 5.96 -9.80
C GLN A 61 -4.93 5.57 -9.99
N ASN A 62 -5.83 6.50 -9.72
CA ASN A 62 -7.26 6.33 -9.91
C ASN A 62 -7.60 6.08 -11.40
N ALA A 63 -8.52 5.15 -11.69
CA ALA A 63 -9.02 4.94 -13.05
C ALA A 63 -10.06 5.94 -13.52
N GLY A 64 -10.65 6.71 -12.62
CA GLY A 64 -11.74 7.63 -12.93
C GLY A 64 -11.64 8.96 -12.20
N THR A 65 -12.80 9.54 -11.92
CA THR A 65 -12.96 10.70 -11.04
C THR A 65 -13.10 10.25 -9.58
N GLY A 66 -13.12 11.21 -8.67
CA GLY A 66 -13.29 10.96 -7.23
C GLY A 66 -11.96 10.83 -6.49
N SER A 67 -12.03 10.21 -5.31
CA SER A 67 -10.90 10.02 -4.42
C SER A 67 -10.20 8.67 -4.63
N ILE A 68 -8.92 8.65 -4.29
CA ILE A 68 -8.13 7.43 -4.12
C ILE A 68 -7.30 7.56 -2.85
N SER A 69 -7.27 6.50 -2.04
CA SER A 69 -6.65 6.45 -0.73
C SER A 69 -5.68 5.29 -0.67
N CYS A 70 -4.55 5.49 0.01
CA CYS A 70 -3.63 4.42 0.37
C CYS A 70 -3.47 4.36 1.89
N LYS A 71 -3.15 3.16 2.39
CA LYS A 71 -2.81 2.93 3.80
C LYS A 71 -1.72 1.87 3.90
N ILE A 72 -0.75 2.09 4.78
CA ILE A 72 0.29 1.12 5.15
C ILE A 72 0.12 0.76 6.61
N THR A 73 -0.01 -0.54 6.89
CA THR A 73 -0.05 -1.11 8.23
C THR A 73 1.15 -2.03 8.42
N VAL A 74 1.91 -1.86 9.50
CA VAL A 74 3.06 -2.72 9.85
C VAL A 74 2.87 -3.23 11.27
N GLY A 75 2.89 -4.54 11.46
CA GLY A 75 2.68 -5.17 12.77
C GLY A 75 1.35 -4.79 13.42
N GLY A 76 0.31 -4.55 12.61
CA GLY A 76 -1.01 -4.09 13.08
C GLY A 76 -1.14 -2.59 13.36
N LYS A 77 -0.06 -1.79 13.20
CA LYS A 77 -0.10 -0.33 13.37
C LYS A 77 -0.11 0.36 12.02
N VAL A 78 -1.04 1.31 11.82
CA VAL A 78 -1.02 2.19 10.65
C VAL A 78 0.17 3.15 10.78
N ILE A 79 1.08 3.14 9.80
CA ILE A 79 2.26 4.01 9.77
C ILE A 79 2.10 5.17 8.79
N ASN A 80 1.26 5.01 7.76
CA ASN A 80 0.91 6.10 6.84
C ASN A 80 -0.46 5.84 6.22
N GLN A 81 -1.23 6.89 6.01
CA GLN A 81 -2.48 6.90 5.27
C GLN A 81 -2.61 8.25 4.56
N GLN A 82 -2.91 8.23 3.27
CA GLN A 82 -3.07 9.43 2.45
C GLN A 82 -4.30 9.30 1.56
N VAL A 83 -4.89 10.44 1.21
CA VAL A 83 -6.01 10.53 0.26
C VAL A 83 -5.67 11.58 -0.78
N SER A 84 -5.94 11.27 -2.05
CA SER A 84 -5.81 12.17 -3.19
C SER A 84 -7.15 12.25 -3.91
N ASN A 85 -7.48 13.43 -4.44
CA ASN A 85 -8.77 13.69 -5.07
C ASN A 85 -8.56 14.25 -6.48
N GLY A 86 -9.40 13.82 -7.41
CA GLY A 86 -9.39 14.33 -8.77
C GLY A 86 -9.45 13.23 -9.82
N ARG A 87 -9.60 13.65 -11.07
CA ARG A 87 -9.59 12.73 -12.20
C ARG A 87 -8.17 12.19 -12.39
N TYR A 88 -8.03 10.86 -12.41
CA TYR A 88 -6.74 10.19 -12.48
C TYR A 88 -5.77 10.59 -11.36
N ALA A 89 -6.32 10.94 -10.19
CA ALA A 89 -5.53 11.30 -9.03
C ALA A 89 -4.53 10.19 -8.67
N VAL A 90 -3.34 10.59 -8.23
CA VAL A 90 -2.29 9.69 -7.76
C VAL A 90 -2.16 9.87 -6.25
N VAL A 91 -2.13 8.76 -5.52
CA VAL A 91 -1.83 8.74 -4.09
C VAL A 91 -0.55 7.93 -3.85
N MET A 92 0.24 8.35 -2.86
CA MET A 92 1.46 7.66 -2.46
C MET A 92 1.52 7.64 -0.94
N CYS A 93 1.78 6.45 -0.39
CA CYS A 93 2.08 6.24 1.02
C CYS A 93 3.51 5.71 1.11
N SER A 94 4.25 6.21 2.09
CA SER A 94 5.61 5.75 2.37
C SER A 94 5.90 5.77 3.87
N GLY A 95 6.74 4.88 4.36
CA GLY A 95 7.17 4.90 5.76
C GLY A 95 8.25 3.86 6.05
N SER A 96 8.75 3.87 7.28
CA SER A 96 9.77 2.97 7.79
C SER A 96 9.49 2.53 9.21
#